data_AF-A0A6B3GSY8-F1
#
_entry.id   AF-A0A6B3GSY8-F1
#
_cell.length_a   1.000
_cell.length_b   1.000
_cell.length_c   1.000
_cell.angle_alpha   90.00
_cell.angle_beta   90.00
_cell.angle_gamma   90.00
#
_symmetry.space_group_name_H-M   'P 1'
#
loop_
_entity.id
_entity.type
_entity.pdbx_description
1 polymer ?
#
loop_
_entity_poly.entity_id
_entity_poly.type
_entity_poly.pdbx_seq_one_letter_code
_entity_poly.pdbx_strand_id
1 'polypeptide(L)' 'PGGRTITVAISRLKATDTRRRIGAILLNNGGPGGPAVDSPPVIRTAMKEVGPRYDIVGFDPRFVGRSTPLDCGWPV' A
#
# COMPACT_ATOMS: atom_id res chain seq x y z
N PRO A 1 19.86 -13.30 4.94
CA PRO A 1 20.00 -12.48 6.18
C PRO A 1 19.33 -13.17 7.39
N GLY A 2 20.10 -13.88 8.23
CA GLY A 2 19.59 -14.68 9.36
C GLY A 2 19.25 -13.91 10.65
N GLY A 3 18.97 -12.62 10.55
CA GLY A 3 18.60 -11.77 11.69
C GLY A 3 17.11 -11.79 11.99
N ARG A 4 16.69 -10.99 12.99
CA ARG A 4 15.27 -10.77 13.30
C ARG A 4 14.50 -10.25 12.07
N THR A 5 13.29 -10.76 11.89
CA THR A 5 12.39 -10.39 10.79
C THR A 5 11.22 -9.57 11.29
N ILE A 6 10.60 -8.81 10.39
CA ILE A 6 9.33 -8.11 10.60
C ILE A 6 8.33 -8.59 9.55
N THR A 7 7.04 -8.50 9.86
CA THR A 7 5.98 -8.61 8.87
C THR A 7 5.73 -7.27 8.21
N VAL A 8 5.47 -7.32 6.91
CA VAL A 8 5.08 -6.17 6.09
C VAL A 8 3.71 -6.47 5.52
N ALA A 9 2.76 -5.59 5.79
CA ALA A 9 1.43 -5.64 5.23
C ALA A 9 1.43 -5.01 3.83
N ILE A 10 0.90 -5.77 2.88
CA ILE A 10 0.74 -5.37 1.48
C ILE A 10 -0.69 -5.71 1.08
N SER A 11 -1.32 -4.81 0.35
CA SER A 11 -2.58 -5.07 -0.34
C SER A 11 -2.40 -4.90 -1.84
N ARG A 12 -3.25 -5.57 -2.63
CA ARG A 12 -3.25 -5.42 -4.08
C ARG A 12 -4.68 -5.37 -4.60
N LEU A 13 -5.01 -4.26 -5.24
CA LEU A 13 -6.20 -4.13 -6.06
C LEU A 13 -5.82 -4.44 -7.50
N LYS A 14 -6.34 -5.55 -8.03
CA LYS A 14 -5.97 -6.01 -9.37
C LYS A 14 -6.51 -5.07 -10.45
N ALA A 15 -5.72 -4.92 -11.53
CA ALA A 15 -6.18 -4.28 -12.76
C ALA A 15 -7.45 -4.98 -13.27
N THR A 16 -8.43 -4.20 -13.75
CA THR A 16 -9.67 -4.73 -14.34
C THR A 16 -9.64 -4.72 -15.87
N ASP A 17 -8.88 -3.81 -16.50
CA ASP A 17 -8.56 -3.90 -17.94
C ASP A 17 -7.33 -4.79 -18.14
N THR A 18 -7.55 -6.11 -18.07
CA THR A 18 -6.48 -7.11 -18.18
C THR A 18 -5.81 -7.13 -19.56
N ARG A 19 -6.54 -6.73 -20.62
CA ARG A 19 -6.01 -6.67 -21.98
C ARG A 19 -5.03 -5.53 -22.19
N ARG A 20 -5.18 -4.43 -21.44
CA ARG A 20 -4.30 -3.25 -21.51
C ARG A 20 -3.54 -3.01 -20.20
N ARG A 21 -3.33 -4.06 -19.40
CA ARG A 21 -2.61 -3.95 -18.14
C ARG A 21 -1.17 -3.49 -18.41
N ILE A 22 -0.77 -2.40 -17.76
CA ILE A 22 0.57 -1.82 -17.90
C ILE A 22 1.50 -2.40 -16.83
N GLY A 23 1.09 -2.43 -15.57
CA GLY A 23 1.97 -2.86 -14.49
C GLY A 23 1.40 -2.62 -13.10
N ALA A 24 2.29 -2.58 -12.11
CA ALA A 24 1.95 -2.25 -10.74
C ALA A 24 2.33 -0.81 -10.40
N ILE A 25 1.50 -0.14 -9.60
CA ILE A 25 1.82 1.13 -8.95
C ILE A 25 1.87 0.87 -7.45
N LEU A 26 3.00 1.16 -6.83
CA LEU A 26 3.20 1.06 -5.38
C LEU A 26 2.90 2.41 -4.73
N LEU A 27 2.03 2.40 -3.73
CA LEU A 27 1.63 3.60 -3.00
C LEU A 27 2.53 3.85 -1.79
N ASN A 28 2.82 5.12 -1.53
CA ASN A 28 3.37 5.61 -0.27
C ASN A 28 2.61 6.89 0.10
N ASN A 29 1.91 6.88 1.24
CA ASN A 29 1.02 7.97 1.66
C ASN A 29 1.73 9.08 2.45
N GLY A 30 3.05 9.03 2.58
CA GLY A 30 3.81 10.04 3.33
C GLY A 30 3.57 10.01 4.85
N GLY A 31 3.55 11.19 5.46
CA GLY A 31 3.60 11.38 6.92
C GLY A 31 4.97 11.91 7.37
N PRO A 32 5.95 11.05 7.73
CA PRO A 32 5.98 9.58 7.72
C PRO A 32 4.98 8.92 8.69
N GLY A 33 4.71 7.62 8.51
CA GLY A 33 3.76 6.88 9.36
C GLY A 33 2.36 6.74 8.77
N GLY A 34 2.12 7.19 7.54
CA GLY A 34 0.84 7.01 6.85
C GLY A 34 0.66 5.58 6.32
N PRO A 35 -0.32 4.79 6.80
CA PRO A 35 -0.63 3.50 6.21
C PRO A 35 -1.24 3.67 4.82
N ALA A 36 -0.98 2.72 3.92
CA ALA A 36 -1.45 2.74 2.54
C ALA A 36 -2.15 1.45 2.10
N VAL A 37 -2.20 0.43 2.95
CA VAL A 37 -2.86 -0.86 2.63
C VAL A 37 -4.34 -0.72 2.25
N ASP A 38 -5.05 0.30 2.71
CA ASP A 38 -6.47 0.51 2.37
C ASP A 38 -6.71 1.53 1.26
N SER A 39 -5.65 2.17 0.76
CA SER A 39 -5.73 3.24 -0.24
C SER A 39 -6.02 2.81 -1.68
N PRO A 40 -5.73 1.57 -2.16
CA PRO A 40 -5.90 1.23 -3.56
C PRO A 40 -7.27 1.55 -4.20
N PRO A 41 -8.43 1.34 -3.54
CA PRO A 41 -9.73 1.66 -4.13
C PRO A 41 -9.91 3.16 -4.43
N VAL A 42 -9.54 4.03 -3.48
CA VAL A 42 -9.66 5.49 -3.63
C VAL A 42 -8.70 5.99 -4.71
N ILE A 43 -7.46 5.47 -4.73
CA ILE A 43 -6.49 5.85 -5.76
C ILE A 43 -6.93 5.40 -7.15
N ARG A 44 -7.52 4.20 -7.29
CA ARG A 44 -8.06 3.74 -8.59
C ARG A 44 -9.10 4.71 -9.14
N THR A 45 -10.02 5.16 -8.28
CA THR A 45 -11.06 6.12 -8.64
C THR A 45 -10.44 7.46 -9.06
N ALA A 46 -9.45 7.97 -8.30
CA ALA A 46 -8.77 9.23 -8.61
C ALA A 46 -8.00 9.19 -9.95
N MET A 47 -7.49 8.01 -10.34
CA MET A 47 -6.79 7.79 -11.60
C MET A 47 -7.71 7.72 -12.83
N LYS A 48 -9.04 7.71 -12.67
CA LYS A 48 -10.01 7.71 -13.78
C LYS A 48 -9.70 6.60 -14.81
N GLU A 49 -9.67 6.94 -16.10
CA GLU A 49 -9.49 6.03 -17.24
C GLU A 49 -8.20 5.20 -17.21
N VAL A 50 -7.17 5.68 -16.52
CA VAL A 50 -5.90 4.93 -16.42
C VAL A 50 -5.87 3.97 -15.24
N GLY A 51 -6.71 4.19 -14.21
CA GLY A 51 -6.78 3.36 -13.01
C GLY A 51 -7.00 1.86 -13.29
N PRO A 52 -7.96 1.47 -14.15
CA PRO A 52 -8.21 0.08 -14.52
C PRO A 52 -7.02 -0.68 -15.14
N ARG A 53 -5.99 0.03 -15.63
CA ARG A 53 -4.83 -0.57 -16.33
C ARG A 53 -3.68 -0.95 -15.39
N TYR A 54 -3.79 -0.67 -14.10
CA TYR A 54 -2.74 -0.94 -13.12
C TYR A 54 -3.22 -1.85 -11.99
N ASP A 55 -2.31 -2.70 -11.51
CA ASP A 55 -2.44 -3.24 -10.15
C ASP A 55 -2.01 -2.15 -9.17
N ILE A 56 -2.92 -1.71 -8.32
CA ILE A 56 -2.60 -0.69 -7.32
C ILE A 56 -2.25 -1.39 -6.02
N VAL A 57 -1.02 -1.22 -5.56
CA VAL A 57 -0.43 -1.92 -4.43
C VAL A 57 -0.30 -0.95 -3.25
N GLY A 58 -1.04 -1.22 -2.18
CA GLY A 58 -0.91 -0.53 -0.91
C GLY A 58 0.17 -1.21 -0.07
N PHE A 59 1.03 -0.43 0.58
CA PHE A 59 2.11 -0.95 1.41
C PHE A 59 2.22 -0.09 2.67
N ASP A 60 2.17 -0.74 3.82
CA ASP A 60 2.49 -0.11 5.08
C ASP A 60 4.01 -0.26 5.31
N PRO A 61 4.79 0.83 5.40
CA PRO A 61 6.21 0.74 5.73
C PRO A 61 6.46 0.02 7.05
N ARG A 62 7.71 -0.37 7.32
CA ARG A 62 8.10 -0.96 8.61
C ARG A 62 7.55 -0.10 9.75
N PHE A 63 7.01 -0.75 10.79
CA PHE A 63 6.49 -0.10 12.00
C PHE A 63 5.26 0.79 11.82
N VAL A 64 4.59 0.73 10.66
CA VAL A 64 3.39 1.51 10.34
C VAL A 64 2.19 0.60 10.19
N GLY A 65 1.02 1.03 10.67
CA GLY A 65 -0.26 0.38 10.39
C GLY A 65 -0.23 -1.11 10.74
N ARG A 66 -0.45 -1.97 9.74
CA ARG A 66 -0.50 -3.43 9.91
C ARG A 66 0.88 -4.11 9.81
N SER A 67 1.95 -3.35 9.49
CA SER A 67 3.32 -3.85 9.38
C SER A 67 4.07 -3.77 10.71
N THR A 68 4.11 -4.88 11.47
CA THR A 68 4.81 -4.98 12.78
C THR A 68 4.78 -3.65 13.55
N PRO A 69 3.59 -3.18 13.98
CA PRO A 69 3.43 -1.80 14.42
C PRO A 69 4.35 -1.46 15.60
N LEU A 70 4.90 -0.24 15.58
CA LEU A 70 5.56 0.34 16.74
C LEU A 70 4.55 1.16 17.54
N ASP A 71 4.49 0.90 18.84
CA ASP A 71 3.75 1.71 19.79
C ASP A 71 4.72 2.18 20.88
N CYS A 72 4.89 3.50 21.00
CA CYS A 72 5.75 4.11 22.01
C CYS A 72 5.00 4.42 23.31
N GLY A 73 3.70 4.11 23.39
CA GLY A 73 2.84 4.49 24.51
C GLY A 73 2.69 6.01 24.64
N TRP A 74 2.82 6.75 23.54
CA TRP A 74 2.69 8.21 23.56
C TRP A 74 1.24 8.57 23.89
N PRO A 75 0.99 9.32 24.98
CA PRO A 75 -0.35 9.82 25.26
C PRO A 75 -0.65 10.94 24.27
N VAL A 76 -1.40 10.61 23.22
CA VAL A 76 -2.03 11.60 22.33
C VAL A 76 -3.43 11.92 22.83
#